data_AF-A0A7X9CSF8-F1
#
_entry.id   AF-A0A7X9CSF8-F1
#
_cell.length_a   1.000
_cell.length_b   1.000
_cell.length_c   1.000
_cell.angle_alpha   90.00
_cell.angle_beta   90.00
_cell.angle_gamma   90.00
#
_symmetry.space_group_name_H-M   'P 1'
#
loop_
_entity.id
_entity.type
_entity.pdbx_description
1 polymer ?
#
loop_
_entity_poly.entity_id
_entity_poly.type
_entity_poly.pdbx_seq_one_letter_code
_entity_poly.pdbx_strand_id
1 'polypeptide(L)'
;MDLRFVQDSIFDLSTDSIIYFTDNTLIGPSSKFLIDKASKKIIEPIIKQNGCPTGKTKIIPGFDLKNDYVILAVIPDGLENDRDKFLFKQTIYNIFDLMTEYNLNSIAVDLSHIYEIYGKNYVTLLNEVIIEKRNDYIDLVMYLCKGNVIDN
;
A
#
# COMPACT_ATOMS: atom_id res chain seq x y z
N MET A 1 8.95 5.77 -13.94
CA MET A 1 7.86 6.04 -12.99
C MET A 1 7.67 7.54 -12.86
N ASP A 2 6.45 7.99 -13.10
CA ASP A 2 5.98 9.35 -12.81
C ASP A 2 5.48 9.44 -11.37
N LEU A 3 5.77 10.55 -10.68
CA LEU A 3 5.40 10.76 -9.27
C LEU A 3 4.48 11.97 -9.17
N ARG A 4 3.31 11.78 -8.57
CA ARG A 4 2.29 12.83 -8.41
C ARG A 4 1.96 13.05 -6.96
N PHE A 5 2.15 14.26 -6.46
CA PHE A 5 1.70 14.64 -5.13
C PHE A 5 0.28 15.20 -5.20
N VAL A 6 -0.62 14.65 -4.40
CA VAL A 6 -2.05 15.04 -4.38
C VAL A 6 -2.54 15.21 -2.95
N GLN A 7 -3.57 16.04 -2.75
CA GLN A 7 -4.18 16.29 -1.43
C GLN A 7 -5.38 15.38 -1.16
N ASP A 8 -5.71 14.49 -2.08
CA ASP A 8 -6.84 13.57 -1.96
C ASP A 8 -6.51 12.35 -1.09
N SER A 9 -7.55 11.66 -0.62
CA SER A 9 -7.41 10.32 -0.03
C SER A 9 -7.11 9.29 -1.11
N ILE A 10 -6.38 8.21 -0.77
CA ILE A 10 -6.18 7.08 -1.69
C ILE A 10 -7.51 6.49 -2.20
N PHE A 11 -8.58 6.56 -1.40
CA PHE A 11 -9.91 6.05 -1.72
C PHE A 11 -10.70 6.92 -2.71
N ASP A 12 -10.27 8.16 -2.93
CA ASP A 12 -10.97 9.13 -3.79
C ASP A 12 -10.38 9.21 -5.20
N LEU A 13 -9.21 8.62 -5.42
CA LEU A 13 -8.52 8.59 -6.71
C LEU A 13 -8.98 7.41 -7.56
N SER A 14 -9.10 7.62 -8.87
CA SER A 14 -9.29 6.54 -9.84
C SER A 14 -7.91 6.06 -10.30
N THR A 15 -7.39 5.02 -9.64
CA THR A 15 -6.13 4.34 -10.01
C THR A 15 -6.35 2.84 -10.05
N ASP A 16 -5.50 2.11 -10.74
CA ASP A 16 -5.62 0.65 -10.88
C ASP A 16 -5.49 -0.02 -9.52
N SER A 17 -4.63 0.51 -8.63
CA SER A 17 -4.53 0.01 -7.26
C SER A 17 -4.24 1.06 -6.20
N ILE A 18 -4.48 0.70 -4.95
CA ILE A 18 -4.00 1.43 -3.76
C ILE A 18 -3.12 0.52 -2.89
N ILE A 19 -2.20 1.11 -2.13
CA ILE A 19 -1.49 0.42 -1.04
C ILE A 19 -2.29 0.62 0.24
N TYR A 20 -2.64 -0.47 0.92
CA TYR A 20 -3.29 -0.45 2.22
C TYR A 20 -2.43 -1.17 3.25
N PHE A 21 -1.90 -0.42 4.22
CA PHE A 21 -1.08 -0.98 5.30
C PHE A 21 -1.96 -1.66 6.35
N THR A 22 -1.60 -2.88 6.73
CA THR A 22 -2.38 -3.69 7.66
C THR A 22 -1.50 -4.65 8.46
N ASP A 23 -2.08 -5.28 9.48
CA ASP A 23 -1.43 -6.31 10.28
C ASP A 23 -1.39 -7.70 9.60
N ASN A 24 -0.64 -8.63 10.21
CA ASN A 24 -0.42 -9.97 9.69
C ASN A 24 -1.68 -10.83 9.55
N THR A 25 -2.72 -10.54 10.33
CA THR A 25 -3.96 -11.31 10.31
C THR A 25 -4.83 -10.93 9.11
N LEU A 26 -4.63 -9.72 8.58
CA LEU A 26 -5.48 -9.06 7.58
C LEU A 26 -6.93 -8.82 8.04
N ILE A 27 -7.29 -9.28 9.24
CA ILE A 27 -8.63 -9.23 9.82
C ILE A 27 -8.50 -8.59 11.21
N GLY A 28 -8.57 -7.27 11.22
CA GLY A 28 -8.41 -6.44 12.41
C GLY A 28 -9.10 -5.08 12.29
N PRO A 29 -8.84 -4.14 13.20
CA PRO A 29 -9.38 -2.78 13.15
C PRO A 29 -9.14 -2.09 11.79
N SER A 30 -7.94 -2.21 11.23
CA SER A 30 -7.62 -1.71 9.88
C SER A 30 -8.58 -2.26 8.82
N SER A 31 -8.79 -3.58 8.81
CA SER A 31 -9.70 -4.21 7.85
C SER A 31 -11.12 -3.67 7.93
N LYS A 32 -11.58 -3.23 9.11
CA LYS A 32 -12.92 -2.62 9.28
C LYS A 32 -13.05 -1.33 8.51
N PHE A 33 -12.05 -0.45 8.57
CA PHE A 33 -12.04 0.79 7.80
C PHE A 33 -12.08 0.51 6.30
N LEU A 34 -11.26 -0.43 5.83
CA LEU A 34 -11.26 -0.84 4.43
C LEU A 34 -12.62 -1.42 3.99
N ILE A 35 -13.25 -2.26 4.83
CA ILE A 35 -14.58 -2.83 4.57
C ILE A 35 -15.64 -1.73 4.48
N ASP A 36 -15.58 -0.73 5.36
CA ASP A 36 -16.52 0.40 5.37
C ASP A 36 -16.39 1.26 4.09
N LYS A 37 -15.19 1.33 3.50
CA LYS A 37 -14.94 2.02 2.22
C LYS A 37 -15.30 1.19 0.99
N ALA A 38 -14.92 -0.08 0.95
CA ALA A 38 -14.98 -0.93 -0.24
C ALA A 38 -16.26 -1.77 -0.38
N SER A 39 -17.05 -1.88 0.69
CA SER A 39 -18.16 -2.82 0.92
C SER A 39 -17.77 -4.15 1.58
N LYS A 40 -18.77 -4.81 2.19
CA LYS A 40 -18.65 -6.14 2.82
C LYS A 40 -18.21 -7.25 1.86
N LYS A 41 -18.28 -7.06 0.54
CA LYS A 41 -17.84 -8.06 -0.45
C LYS A 41 -16.33 -8.33 -0.36
N ILE A 42 -15.56 -7.37 0.14
CA ILE A 42 -14.11 -7.50 0.30
C ILE A 42 -13.68 -8.50 1.39
N ILE A 43 -14.59 -8.86 2.31
CA ILE A 43 -14.32 -9.77 3.42
C ILE A 43 -13.90 -11.15 2.92
N GLU A 44 -14.62 -11.70 1.93
CA GLU A 44 -14.34 -13.05 1.44
C GLU A 44 -12.95 -13.17 0.78
N PRO A 45 -12.53 -12.25 -0.12
CA PRO A 45 -11.15 -12.22 -0.61
C PRO A 45 -10.09 -12.06 0.48
N ILE A 46 -10.32 -11.20 1.50
CA ILE A 46 -9.38 -11.03 2.62
C ILE A 46 -9.19 -12.36 3.36
N ILE A 47 -10.28 -13.04 3.72
CA ILE A 47 -10.23 -14.33 4.41
C ILE A 47 -9.48 -15.38 3.57
N LYS A 48 -9.69 -15.40 2.25
CA LYS A 48 -9.01 -16.33 1.33
C LYS A 48 -7.49 -16.14 1.28
N GLN A 49 -6.97 -14.96 1.64
CA GLN A 49 -5.52 -14.74 1.69
C GLN A 49 -4.83 -15.49 2.84
N ASN A 50 -5.59 -15.86 3.88
CA ASN A 50 -5.10 -16.59 5.05
C ASN A 50 -3.91 -15.90 5.75
N GLY A 51 -4.04 -14.58 5.98
CA GLY A 51 -3.01 -13.75 6.59
C GLY A 51 -1.89 -13.33 5.62
N CYS A 52 -0.95 -12.54 6.13
CA CYS A 52 0.23 -12.10 5.38
C CYS A 52 1.44 -11.90 6.32
N PRO A 53 2.58 -12.55 6.08
CA PRO A 53 3.80 -12.30 6.86
C PRO A 53 4.33 -10.88 6.71
N THR A 54 5.03 -10.38 7.72
CA THR A 54 5.73 -9.09 7.65
C THR A 54 6.78 -9.12 6.54
N GLY A 55 6.88 -8.04 5.75
CA GLY A 55 7.75 -8.00 4.57
C GLY A 55 7.10 -8.54 3.30
N LYS A 56 5.79 -8.84 3.34
CA LYS A 56 5.03 -9.40 2.21
C LYS A 56 3.78 -8.59 1.91
N THR A 57 3.22 -8.88 0.74
CA THR A 57 2.04 -8.21 0.18
C THR A 57 1.04 -9.24 -0.33
N LYS A 58 -0.23 -8.84 -0.42
CA LYS A 58 -1.32 -9.57 -1.09
C LYS A 58 -2.15 -8.60 -1.90
N ILE A 59 -2.80 -9.07 -2.95
CA ILE A 59 -3.68 -8.26 -3.78
C ILE A 59 -5.09 -8.83 -3.76
N ILE A 60 -6.08 -7.95 -3.67
CA ILE A 60 -7.51 -8.29 -3.71
C ILE A 60 -8.26 -7.28 -4.59
N PRO A 61 -9.44 -7.63 -5.14
CA PRO A 61 -10.28 -6.67 -5.86
C PRO A 61 -10.77 -5.54 -4.93
N GLY A 62 -10.90 -4.33 -5.48
CA GLY A 62 -11.37 -3.13 -4.78
C GLY A 62 -12.89 -3.01 -4.61
N PHE A 63 -13.68 -3.78 -5.36
CA PHE A 63 -15.15 -3.77 -5.32
C PHE A 63 -15.78 -2.40 -5.55
N ASP A 64 -16.38 -1.80 -4.52
CA ASP A 64 -17.11 -0.53 -4.64
C ASP A 64 -16.16 0.67 -4.49
N LEU A 65 -14.84 0.44 -4.36
CA LEU A 65 -13.83 1.49 -4.46
C LEU A 65 -13.74 2.03 -5.90
N LYS A 66 -13.19 3.25 -6.03
CA LYS A 66 -12.84 3.81 -7.34
C LYS A 66 -11.64 3.12 -8.00
N ASN A 67 -10.94 2.27 -7.23
CA ASN A 67 -9.75 1.56 -7.65
C ASN A 67 -10.07 0.10 -7.95
N ASP A 68 -9.40 -0.48 -8.94
CA ASP A 68 -9.66 -1.87 -9.35
C ASP A 68 -9.16 -2.88 -8.30
N TYR A 69 -8.02 -2.58 -7.66
CA TYR A 69 -7.36 -3.45 -6.70
C TYR A 69 -6.90 -2.75 -5.41
N VAL A 70 -6.79 -3.54 -4.35
CA VAL A 70 -6.15 -3.15 -3.09
C VAL A 70 -4.96 -4.07 -2.86
N ILE A 71 -3.78 -3.50 -2.72
CA ILE A 71 -2.57 -4.21 -2.32
C ILE A 71 -2.42 -4.07 -0.80
N LEU A 72 -2.74 -5.15 -0.09
CA LEU A 72 -2.56 -5.29 1.34
C LEU A 72 -1.07 -5.48 1.63
N ALA A 73 -0.47 -4.54 2.35
CA ALA A 73 0.96 -4.52 2.65
C ALA A 73 1.18 -4.67 4.15
N VAL A 74 2.00 -5.64 4.57
CA VAL A 74 2.41 -5.80 5.96
C VAL A 74 3.87 -5.38 6.12
N ILE A 75 4.08 -4.30 6.86
CA ILE A 75 5.39 -3.71 7.13
C ILE A 75 5.81 -3.99 8.59
N PRO A 76 7.12 -3.93 8.93
CA PRO A 76 7.55 -4.13 10.31
C PRO A 76 7.10 -2.98 11.23
N ASP A 77 6.87 -3.30 12.50
CA ASP A 77 6.43 -2.36 13.55
C ASP A 77 7.51 -1.34 13.95
N GLY A 78 8.76 -1.56 13.54
CA GLY A 78 9.89 -0.68 13.77
C GLY A 78 10.91 -0.71 12.63
N LEU A 79 11.94 0.13 12.73
CA LEU A 79 13.07 0.20 11.79
C LEU A 79 14.43 0.25 12.53
N GLU A 80 14.50 -0.29 13.76
CA GLU A 80 15.69 -0.16 14.62
C GLU A 80 16.89 -0.94 14.09
N ASN A 81 16.65 -2.04 13.37
CA ASN A 81 17.70 -2.92 12.87
C ASN A 81 17.63 -3.10 11.34
N ASP A 82 18.70 -3.65 10.78
CA ASP A 82 18.82 -3.81 9.33
C ASP A 82 17.85 -4.85 8.76
N ARG A 83 17.41 -5.81 9.58
CA ARG A 83 16.39 -6.79 9.18
C ARG A 83 15.05 -6.09 8.94
N ASP A 84 14.64 -5.18 9.82
CA ASP A 84 13.35 -4.49 9.66
C ASP A 84 13.38 -3.52 8.47
N LYS A 85 14.48 -2.77 8.31
CA LYS A 85 14.70 -1.96 7.11
C LYS A 85 14.63 -2.80 5.83
N PHE A 86 15.26 -3.98 5.85
CA PHE A 86 15.17 -4.93 4.74
C PHE A 86 13.73 -5.39 4.50
N LEU A 87 12.99 -5.79 5.54
CA LEU A 87 11.60 -6.23 5.41
C LEU A 87 10.71 -5.12 4.84
N PHE A 88 10.86 -3.87 5.28
CA PHE A 88 10.13 -2.75 4.70
C PHE A 88 10.41 -2.61 3.21
N LYS A 89 11.69 -2.59 2.81
CA LYS A 89 12.07 -2.51 1.39
C LYS A 89 11.50 -3.69 0.58
N GLN A 90 11.56 -4.90 1.13
CA GLN A 90 10.97 -6.09 0.51
C GLN A 90 9.46 -5.95 0.29
N THR A 91 8.70 -5.40 1.25
CA THR A 91 7.28 -5.12 1.05
C THR A 91 7.06 -4.20 -0.15
N ILE A 92 7.83 -3.11 -0.26
CA ILE A 92 7.70 -2.17 -1.38
C ILE A 92 8.12 -2.81 -2.71
N TYR A 93 9.19 -3.60 -2.74
CA TYR A 93 9.57 -4.35 -3.96
C TYR A 93 8.47 -5.33 -4.38
N ASN A 94 7.87 -6.06 -3.43
CA ASN A 94 6.76 -6.97 -3.73
C ASN A 94 5.50 -6.24 -4.22
N ILE A 95 5.29 -4.97 -3.86
CA ILE A 95 4.24 -4.14 -4.49
C ILE A 95 4.56 -3.95 -5.97
N PHE A 96 5.78 -3.56 -6.31
CA PHE A 96 6.18 -3.37 -7.70
C PHE A 96 6.12 -4.67 -8.52
N ASP A 97 6.48 -5.81 -7.92
CA ASP A 97 6.33 -7.12 -8.56
C ASP A 97 4.85 -7.41 -8.89
N LEU A 98 3.93 -7.13 -7.96
CA LEU A 98 2.49 -7.28 -8.19
C LEU A 98 1.97 -6.33 -9.27
N MET A 99 2.47 -5.09 -9.31
CA MET A 99 2.08 -4.14 -10.38
C MET A 99 2.43 -4.71 -11.76
N THR A 100 3.61 -5.34 -11.91
CA THR A 100 4.00 -6.00 -13.17
C THR A 100 3.16 -7.25 -13.43
N GLU A 101 2.98 -8.12 -12.44
CA GLU A 101 2.24 -9.38 -12.59
C GLU A 101 0.79 -9.13 -13.05
N TYR A 102 0.14 -8.09 -12.52
CA TYR A 102 -1.25 -7.73 -12.82
C TYR A 102 -1.38 -6.69 -13.95
N ASN A 103 -0.27 -6.26 -14.56
CA ASN A 103 -0.22 -5.25 -15.63
C ASN A 103 -0.91 -3.93 -15.23
N LEU A 104 -0.60 -3.45 -14.02
CA LEU A 104 -1.13 -2.22 -13.43
C LEU A 104 -0.17 -1.06 -13.70
N ASN A 105 -0.71 0.08 -14.10
CA ASN A 105 0.02 1.28 -14.52
C ASN A 105 -0.21 2.49 -13.60
N SER A 106 -1.10 2.39 -12.60
CA SER A 106 -1.28 3.44 -11.61
C SER A 106 -1.51 2.92 -10.19
N ILE A 107 -0.82 3.53 -9.21
CA ILE A 107 -0.95 3.17 -7.80
C ILE A 107 -1.01 4.40 -6.90
N ALA A 108 -1.87 4.37 -5.88
CA ALA A 108 -1.93 5.40 -4.85
C ALA A 108 -1.37 4.90 -3.51
N VAL A 109 -0.62 5.76 -2.83
CA VAL A 109 -0.07 5.51 -1.49
C VAL A 109 -0.39 6.68 -0.57
N ASP A 110 -0.83 6.36 0.65
CA ASP A 110 -1.14 7.36 1.67
C ASP A 110 0.16 7.78 2.38
N LEU A 111 0.78 8.85 1.89
CA LEU A 111 2.03 9.36 2.42
C LEU A 111 1.84 10.01 3.79
N SER A 112 0.68 10.64 4.03
CA SER A 112 0.35 11.21 5.35
C SER A 112 0.23 10.10 6.40
N HIS A 113 -0.48 9.01 6.10
CA HIS A 113 -0.57 7.87 7.02
C HIS A 113 0.81 7.29 7.33
N ILE A 114 1.68 7.12 6.33
CA ILE A 114 3.05 6.63 6.60
C ILE A 114 3.80 7.58 7.54
N TYR A 115 3.72 8.88 7.28
CA TYR A 115 4.44 9.88 8.06
C TYR A 115 3.92 10.00 9.50
N GLU A 116 2.60 10.02 9.69
CA GLU A 116 1.98 10.27 10.98
C GLU A 116 1.91 9.03 11.88
N ILE A 117 1.67 7.85 11.30
CA ILE A 117 1.53 6.60 12.06
C ILE A 117 2.88 5.90 12.26
N TYR A 118 3.68 5.74 11.19
CA TYR A 118 4.94 5.00 11.26
C TYR A 118 6.16 5.91 11.44
N GLY A 119 6.08 7.16 10.98
CA GLY A 119 7.11 8.16 11.18
C GLY A 119 8.01 8.41 9.97
N LYS A 120 8.77 9.50 10.05
CA LYS A 120 9.63 10.01 8.97
C LYS A 120 10.61 8.98 8.38
N ASN A 121 11.14 8.06 9.19
CA ASN A 121 12.12 7.07 8.72
C ASN A 121 11.53 6.10 7.68
N TYR A 122 10.24 5.77 7.80
CA TYR A 122 9.54 4.95 6.80
C TYR A 122 9.39 5.71 5.48
N VAL A 123 9.08 7.00 5.54
CA VAL A 123 9.02 7.87 4.35
C VAL A 123 10.39 7.96 3.67
N THR A 124 11.47 8.08 4.45
CA THR A 124 12.84 8.07 3.90
C THR A 124 13.14 6.77 3.16
N LEU A 125 12.83 5.62 3.76
CA LEU A 125 13.04 4.33 3.10
C LEU A 125 12.15 4.14 1.86
N LEU A 126 10.90 4.61 1.89
CA LEU A 126 10.03 4.59 0.72
C LEU A 126 10.66 5.39 -0.43
N ASN A 127 11.16 6.59 -0.14
CA ASN A 127 11.82 7.43 -1.13
C ASN A 127 13.09 6.78 -1.70
N GLU A 128 13.89 6.10 -0.87
CA GLU A 128 15.05 5.34 -1.34
C GLU A 128 14.65 4.28 -2.39
N VAL A 129 13.61 3.49 -2.08
CA VAL A 129 13.11 2.45 -2.98
C VAL A 129 12.51 3.06 -4.25
N ILE A 130 11.74 4.14 -4.14
CA ILE A 130 11.18 4.87 -5.30
C ILE A 130 12.30 5.36 -6.23
N ILE A 131 13.38 5.92 -5.68
CA ILE A 131 14.53 6.41 -6.46
C ILE A 131 15.21 5.24 -7.18
N GLU A 132 15.45 4.13 -6.47
CA GLU A 132 16.06 2.92 -7.04
C GLU A 132 15.24 2.36 -8.21
N LYS A 133 13.92 2.27 -8.06
CA LYS A 133 13.02 1.66 -9.04
C LYS A 133 12.51 2.60 -10.13
N ARG A 134 12.85 3.89 -10.06
CA ARG A 134 12.26 4.91 -10.93
C ARG A 134 12.39 4.59 -12.42
N ASN A 135 13.52 4.03 -12.84
CA ASN A 135 13.82 3.73 -14.25
C ASN A 135 13.29 2.37 -14.71
N ASP A 136 12.96 1.47 -13.78
CA ASP A 136 12.46 0.12 -14.10
C ASP A 136 10.98 0.16 -14.52
N TYR A 137 10.22 1.14 -14.01
CA TYR A 137 8.77 1.24 -14.18
C TYR A 137 8.37 2.51 -14.92
N ILE A 138 8.81 2.68 -16.17
CA ILE A 138 8.65 3.95 -16.92
C ILE A 138 7.19 4.37 -17.13
N ASP A 139 6.29 3.41 -17.34
CA ASP A 139 4.86 3.65 -17.63
C ASP A 139 3.98 3.69 -16.37
N LEU A 140 4.58 3.49 -15.20
CA LEU A 140 3.88 3.54 -13.91
C LEU A 140 3.73 4.98 -13.41
N VAL A 141 2.52 5.34 -12.97
CA VAL A 141 2.23 6.57 -12.22
C VAL A 141 1.98 6.23 -10.75
N MET A 142 2.76 6.81 -9.84
CA MET A 142 2.56 6.67 -8.39
C MET A 142 2.05 7.98 -7.79
N TYR A 143 0.88 7.91 -7.15
CA TYR A 143 0.23 9.02 -6.45
C TYR A 143 0.61 9.01 -4.97
N LEU A 144 1.40 9.99 -4.55
CA LEU A 144 1.81 10.26 -3.18
C LEU A 144 0.76 11.17 -2.52
N CYS A 145 -0.19 10.55 -1.83
CA CYS A 145 -1.38 11.20 -1.30
C CYS A 145 -1.12 11.83 0.06
N LYS A 146 -1.56 13.07 0.23
CA LYS A 146 -1.44 13.86 1.47
C LYS A 146 -2.80 14.25 2.05
N GLY A 147 -3.81 13.39 1.88
CA GLY A 147 -5.14 13.60 2.46
C GLY A 147 -5.14 13.54 3.98
N ASN A 148 -6.32 13.75 4.58
CA ASN A 148 -6.52 13.57 6.02
C ASN A 148 -6.13 12.15 6.42
N VAL A 149 -5.32 12.02 7.46
CA VAL A 149 -4.87 10.71 7.94
C VAL A 149 -6.03 9.87 8.39
N ILE A 150 -6.03 8.65 7.86
CA ILE A 150 -6.93 7.59 8.24
C ILE A 150 -6.34 6.96 9.50
N ASP A 151 -6.93 7.31 10.63
CA ASP A 151 -6.68 6.63 11.91
C ASP A 151 -7.47 5.32 11.88
N ASN A 152 -6.75 4.19 12.02
CA ASN A 152 -7.32 2.83 12.03
C ASN A 152 -7.52 2.33 13.46
#